data_AF-A0A1W0CAX5-F1
#
_entry.id   AF-A0A1W0CAX5-F1
#
_cell.length_a   1.000
_cell.length_b   1.000
_cell.length_c   1.000
_cell.angle_alpha   90.00
_cell.angle_beta   90.00
_cell.angle_gamma   90.00
#
_symmetry.space_group_name_H-M   'P 1'
#
loop_
_entity.id
_entity.type
_entity.pdbx_description
1 polymer ?
#
loop_
_entity_poly.entity_id
_entity_poly.type
_entity_poly.pdbx_seq_one_letter_code
_entity_poly.pdbx_strand_id
1 'polypeptide(L)' 'MQLLPQHFQWQALRSDAVSAVLAAAAQPLYWGVLELELDEAALAGGVARVSALEAVLPDGLPLRF' A
#
# COMPACT_ATOMS: atom_id res chain seq x y z
N MET A 1 -13.08 -14.19 27.54
CA MET A 1 -13.35 -12.89 26.89
C MET A 1 -13.98 -13.15 25.54
N GLN A 2 -14.99 -12.38 25.15
CA GLN A 2 -15.54 -12.41 23.79
C GLN A 2 -14.50 -11.83 22.80
N LEU A 3 -14.39 -12.43 21.61
CA LEU A 3 -13.65 -11.83 20.51
C LEU A 3 -14.44 -10.65 19.96
N LEU A 4 -13.82 -9.48 19.99
CA LEU A 4 -14.39 -8.25 19.47
C LEU A 4 -13.58 -7.81 18.25
N PRO A 5 -14.16 -7.08 17.29
CA PRO A 5 -13.48 -6.63 16.08
C PRO A 5 -12.13 -5.94 16.35
N GLN A 6 -12.02 -5.18 17.45
CA GLN A 6 -10.78 -4.48 17.79
C GLN A 6 -9.60 -5.42 18.02
N HIS A 7 -9.81 -6.64 18.51
CA HIS A 7 -8.70 -7.57 18.74
C HIS A 7 -8.00 -7.91 17.42
N PHE A 8 -8.77 -8.08 16.35
CA PHE A 8 -8.26 -8.35 15.02
C PHE A 8 -7.64 -7.10 14.39
N GLN A 9 -8.28 -5.94 14.56
CA GLN A 9 -7.75 -4.67 14.06
C GLN A 9 -6.38 -4.35 14.66
N TRP A 10 -6.22 -4.49 15.98
CA TRP A 10 -4.94 -4.28 16.66
C TRP A 10 -3.87 -5.29 16.25
N GLN A 11 -4.26 -6.56 16.08
CA GLN A 11 -3.33 -7.58 15.63
C GLN A 11 -2.83 -7.31 14.20
N ALA A 12 -3.71 -6.92 13.28
CA ALA A 12 -3.36 -6.57 11.91
C ALA A 12 -2.41 -5.37 11.87
N LEU A 13 -2.78 -4.25 12.51
CA LEU A 13 -1.95 -3.05 12.58
C LEU A 13 -0.54 -3.32 13.13
N ARG A 14 -0.44 -4.17 14.16
CA ARG A 14 0.86 -4.55 14.72
C ARG A 14 1.69 -5.37 13.73
N SER A 15 1.06 -6.31 13.02
CA SER A 15 1.75 -7.14 12.01
C SER A 15 2.31 -6.28 10.87
N ASP A 16 1.51 -5.33 10.39
CA ASP A 16 1.90 -4.43 9.29
C ASP A 16 3.06 -3.52 9.74
N ALA A 17 2.97 -2.95 10.94
CA ALA A 17 4.02 -2.10 11.50
C ALA A 17 5.36 -2.84 11.66
N VAL A 18 5.35 -4.09 12.15
CA VAL A 18 6.57 -4.90 12.27
C VAL A 18 7.18 -5.16 10.90
N SER A 19 6.35 -5.44 9.89
CA SER A 19 6.81 -5.71 8.53
C SER A 19 7.46 -4.48 7.89
N ALA A 20 6.83 -3.32 8.02
CA ALA A 20 7.36 -2.03 7.55
C ALA A 20 8.72 -1.69 8.19
N VAL A 21 8.86 -1.90 9.51
CA VAL A 21 10.12 -1.66 10.24
C VAL A 21 11.25 -2.55 9.72
N LEU A 22 10.96 -3.84 9.50
CA LEU A 22 11.96 -4.77 8.99
C LEU A 22 12.37 -4.45 7.55
N ALA A 23 11.43 -4.07 6.68
CA ALA A 23 11.72 -3.65 5.32
C ALA A 23 12.59 -2.38 5.29
N ALA A 24 12.25 -1.38 6.11
CA ALA A 24 13.02 -0.15 6.26
C ALA A 24 14.46 -0.40 6.74
N ALA A 25 14.64 -1.36 7.64
CA ALA A 25 15.95 -1.74 8.15
C ALA A 25 16.78 -2.50 7.11
N ALA A 26 16.13 -3.27 6.22
CA ALA A 26 16.80 -4.04 5.18
C ALA A 26 17.22 -3.19 3.98
N GLN A 27 16.41 -2.21 3.57
CA GLN A 27 16.66 -1.38 2.40
C GLN A 27 16.18 0.06 2.64
N PRO A 28 17.08 1.06 2.57
CA PRO A 28 16.68 2.46 2.52
C PRO A 28 15.77 2.73 1.31
N LEU A 29 14.75 3.58 1.50
CA LEU A 29 13.79 3.97 0.45
C LEU A 29 13.08 2.77 -0.22
N TYR A 30 12.68 1.77 0.58
CA TYR A 30 11.99 0.56 0.12
C TYR A 30 10.55 0.77 -0.39
N TRP A 31 10.01 1.98 -0.26
CA TRP A 31 8.66 2.33 -0.69
C TRP A 31 8.69 3.07 -2.02
N GLY A 32 7.57 3.00 -2.77
CA GLY A 32 7.47 3.59 -4.10
C GLY A 32 6.47 2.85 -4.99
N VAL A 33 6.41 3.28 -6.24
CA VAL A 33 5.59 2.68 -7.28
C VAL A 33 6.40 1.58 -7.96
N LEU A 34 5.82 0.38 -8.04
CA LEU A 34 6.36 -0.76 -8.75
C LEU A 34 5.77 -0.85 -10.16
N GLU A 35 4.46 -0.63 -10.28
CA GLU A 35 3.72 -0.63 -11.54
C GLU A 35 2.64 0.45 -11.52
N LEU A 36 2.47 1.17 -12.63
CA LEU A 36 1.46 2.20 -12.79
C LEU A 36 0.95 2.20 -14.23
N GLU A 37 -0.36 2.01 -14.38
CA GLU A 37 -1.04 2.17 -15.65
C GLU A 37 -2.04 3.33 -15.59
N LEU A 38 -2.04 4.14 -16.64
CA LEU A 38 -2.97 5.24 -16.82
C LEU A 38 -3.91 4.94 -17.99
N ASP A 39 -5.17 5.32 -17.84
CA ASP A 39 -6.15 5.29 -18.93
C ASP A 39 -5.85 6.45 -19.90
N GLU A 40 -5.15 6.14 -21.00
CA GLU A 40 -4.76 7.09 -22.03
C GLU A 40 -5.96 7.79 -22.69
N ALA A 41 -7.10 7.11 -22.82
CA ALA A 41 -8.30 7.69 -23.41
C ALA A 41 -8.92 8.74 -22.45
N ALA A 42 -8.99 8.44 -21.16
CA ALA A 42 -9.39 9.42 -20.15
C ALA A 42 -8.39 10.58 -20.05
N LEU A 43 -7.09 10.30 -20.19
CA LEU A 43 -6.04 11.31 -20.14
C LEU A 43 -6.15 12.30 -21.30
N ALA A 44 -6.42 11.82 -22.51
CA ALA A 44 -6.71 12.67 -23.67
C ALA A 44 -7.94 13.58 -23.43
N GLY A 45 -8.89 13.13 -22.60
CA GLY A 45 -10.04 13.92 -22.14
C GLY A 45 -9.75 14.85 -20.95
N GLY A 46 -8.50 14.94 -20.49
CA GLY A 46 -8.09 15.78 -19.36
C GLY A 46 -8.25 15.14 -17.98
N VAL A 47 -8.50 13.84 -17.90
CA VAL A 47 -8.67 13.10 -16.64
C VAL A 47 -7.56 12.08 -16.48
N ALA A 48 -6.65 12.30 -15.52
CA ALA A 48 -5.67 11.31 -15.13
C ALA A 48 -6.33 10.23 -14.25
N ARG A 49 -6.68 9.10 -14.87
CA ARG A 49 -7.27 7.94 -14.19
C ARG A 49 -6.24 6.82 -14.13
N VAL A 50 -6.00 6.31 -12.93
CA VAL A 50 -5.15 5.13 -12.69
C VAL A 50 -5.99 3.88 -12.94
N SER A 51 -5.61 3.07 -13.92
CA SER A 51 -6.28 1.81 -14.25
C SER A 51 -5.72 0.63 -13.46
N ALA A 52 -4.42 0.65 -13.17
CA ALA A 52 -3.74 -0.32 -12.32
C ALA A 52 -2.61 0.35 -11.53
N LEU A 53 -2.41 -0.10 -10.30
CA LEU A 53 -1.32 0.37 -9.43
C LEU A 53 -0.80 -0.79 -8.59
N GLU A 54 0.51 -1.01 -8.63
CA GLU A 54 1.23 -1.78 -7.64
C GLU A 54 2.26 -0.87 -6.96
N ALA A 55 2.14 -0.70 -5.65
CA ALA A 55 3.01 0.20 -4.90
C ALA A 55 3.16 -0.24 -3.44
N VAL A 56 4.23 0.24 -2.81
CA VAL A 56 4.38 0.24 -1.36
C VAL A 56 4.33 1.70 -0.91
N LEU A 57 3.39 2.03 -0.02
CA LEU A 57 3.25 3.36 0.53
C LEU A 57 4.35 3.67 1.56
N PRO A 58 4.60 4.95 1.90
CA PRO A 58 5.67 5.33 2.84
C PRO A 58 5.51 4.76 4.27
N ASP A 59 4.31 4.37 4.66
CA ASP A 59 4.02 3.67 5.93
C ASP A 59 4.28 2.15 5.85
N GLY A 60 4.69 1.65 4.69
CA GLY A 60 4.97 0.25 4.42
C GLY A 60 3.76 -0.55 3.95
N LEU A 61 2.60 0.10 3.74
CA LEU A 61 1.40 -0.58 3.28
C LEU A 61 1.52 -0.97 1.79
N PRO A 62 1.40 -2.26 1.42
CA PRO A 62 1.31 -2.66 0.02
C PRO A 62 -0.09 -2.33 -0.54
N LEU A 63 -0.11 -1.72 -1.71
CA LEU A 63 -1.32 -1.35 -2.44
C LEU A 63 -1.28 -2.02 -3.81
N ARG A 64 -2.35 -2.75 -4.14
CA ARG A 64 -2.52 -3.38 -5.46
C ARG A 64 -3.97 -3.32 -5.90
N PHE A 65 -4.22 -2.77 -7.09
CA PHE A 65 -5.52 -2.81 -7.75
C PHE A 65 -5.37 -2.69 -9.27
#